data_AF-V2X6E1-F1
#
_entry.id   AF-V2X6E1-F1
#
_cell.length_a   1.000
_cell.length_b   1.000
_cell.length_c   1.000
_cell.angle_alpha   90.00
_cell.angle_beta   90.00
_cell.angle_gamma   90.00
#
_symmetry.space_group_name_H-M   'P 1'
#
loop_
_entity.id
_entity.type
_entity.pdbx_description
1 polymer ?
#
loop_
_entity_poly.entity_id
_entity_poly.type
_entity_poly.pdbx_seq_one_letter_code
_entity_poly.pdbx_strand_id
1 'polypeptide(L)'
;MASTHDVEALLLKERVSRRKRGEVVYPLDYTADILNYDNWDHLWLMSCFRGLTMHQFETPPKFVLDLGCGGGLWAIEAARQWPESTIIGFDTKDIQPRLYQIEAYSDLARRVKWVQGNLLDGLHFPPDYFDLVRIARIGLGVPEDEWQFVLEEVSRVMKPGAVLEIIEEDLIFPYGEFSRPRPRPSPLTIDLPMNDSPISGTVSARSSLASSNPWISSQEDLLDFTSKKTNLSPLQESPTSLSPPPSTHSIPRTPHSLRSHSSHFLPQPTIPNPSYQSHPQDHSRLKSAWDAMLSQRFLTPQLVTVLPFYLSFCFTDVKTHPPLQIELPPNSSGTRNCRDHQSENFDPIRQFTLHPTSRRLSDADDSSSLDSENSELRKPVSNWASMHLQRSVQMVIACKESIWVEYQRMYSPDLPPVSGRRKDGQYFPSNSKSSARESFDRAWTNWEK
;
A
#
# COMPACT_ATOMS: atom_id res chain seq x y z
N MET A 1 6.62 6.20 -47.05
CA MET A 1 7.00 6.06 -45.62
C MET A 1 7.05 7.45 -44.95
N ALA A 2 6.00 8.27 -45.06
CA ALA A 2 6.01 9.66 -44.59
C ALA A 2 4.73 10.05 -43.81
N SER A 3 3.97 9.07 -43.28
CA SER A 3 2.65 9.32 -42.68
C SER A 3 2.48 8.88 -41.23
N THR A 4 3.45 8.17 -40.63
CA THR A 4 3.36 7.73 -39.22
C THR A 4 3.93 8.76 -38.25
N HIS A 5 5.04 9.42 -38.61
CA HIS A 5 5.67 10.46 -37.77
C HIS A 5 4.78 11.71 -37.59
N ASP A 6 3.91 12.01 -38.58
CA ASP A 6 3.03 13.18 -38.52
C ASP A 6 1.85 12.96 -37.58
N VAL A 7 1.31 11.73 -37.53
CA VAL A 7 0.23 11.35 -36.61
C VAL A 7 0.73 11.27 -35.18
N GLU A 8 1.91 10.71 -34.95
CA GLU A 8 2.54 10.66 -33.62
C GLU A 8 2.83 12.07 -33.07
N ALA A 9 3.38 12.96 -33.90
CA ALA A 9 3.61 14.36 -33.54
C ALA A 9 2.30 15.15 -33.28
N LEU A 10 1.21 14.81 -33.98
CA LEU A 10 -0.11 15.38 -33.74
C LEU A 10 -0.74 14.85 -32.43
N LEU A 11 -0.63 13.56 -32.14
CA LEU A 11 -1.10 12.97 -30.88
C LEU A 11 -0.31 13.46 -29.66
N LEU A 12 1.00 13.68 -29.82
CA LEU A 12 1.85 14.33 -28.80
C LEU A 12 1.43 15.78 -28.54
N LYS A 13 1.03 16.53 -29.60
CA LYS A 13 0.46 17.87 -29.47
C LYS A 13 -0.93 17.90 -28.83
N GLU A 14 -1.66 16.79 -28.88
CA GLU A 14 -2.99 16.63 -28.29
C GLU A 14 -2.99 16.04 -26.87
N ARG A 15 -1.83 15.75 -26.26
CA ARG A 15 -1.79 15.34 -24.85
C ARG A 15 -2.33 16.47 -23.97
N VAL A 16 -3.56 16.27 -23.48
CA VAL A 16 -4.18 17.17 -22.53
C VAL A 16 -3.62 16.87 -21.15
N SER A 17 -2.58 17.62 -20.76
CA SER A 17 -2.09 17.62 -19.38
C SER A 17 -3.16 18.21 -18.46
N ARG A 18 -3.50 17.48 -17.39
CA ARG A 18 -4.48 17.94 -16.39
C ARG A 18 -3.90 19.00 -15.44
N ARG A 19 -2.58 18.99 -15.26
CA ARG A 19 -1.86 19.94 -14.40
C ARG A 19 -1.59 21.25 -15.14
N LYS A 20 -1.36 22.32 -14.38
CA LYS A 20 -0.85 23.58 -14.93
C LYS A 20 0.66 23.50 -15.07
N ARG A 21 1.22 24.16 -16.08
CA ARG A 21 2.68 24.30 -16.21
C ARG A 21 3.27 24.98 -14.97
N GLY A 22 4.37 24.44 -14.42
CA GLY A 22 4.95 24.91 -13.16
C GLY A 22 4.28 24.38 -11.89
N GLU A 23 3.14 23.68 -12.00
CA GLU A 23 2.50 23.04 -10.85
C GLU A 23 3.33 21.85 -10.36
N VAL A 24 3.62 21.85 -9.06
CA VAL A 24 4.27 20.74 -8.36
C VAL A 24 3.17 19.95 -7.64
N VAL A 25 2.93 18.73 -8.11
CA VAL A 25 1.84 17.86 -7.63
C VAL A 25 2.23 17.10 -6.35
N TYR A 26 3.52 17.07 -6.03
CA TYR A 26 4.10 16.29 -4.93
C TYR A 26 3.52 16.69 -3.55
N PRO A 27 2.78 15.81 -2.86
CA PRO A 27 2.09 16.13 -1.60
C PRO A 27 2.99 16.04 -0.35
N LEU A 28 4.21 15.54 -0.51
CA LEU A 28 5.13 15.20 0.56
C LEU A 28 5.97 16.41 0.97
N ASP A 29 5.93 16.73 2.27
CA ASP A 29 6.79 17.73 2.89
C ASP A 29 7.97 17.05 3.60
N TYR A 30 9.19 17.31 3.12
CA TYR A 30 10.38 16.66 3.66
C TYR A 30 10.63 17.00 5.13
N THR A 31 10.81 15.96 5.93
CA THR A 31 11.28 16.02 7.32
C THR A 31 12.62 15.29 7.45
N ALA A 32 13.32 15.50 8.56
CA ALA A 32 14.55 14.76 8.84
C ALA A 32 14.29 13.25 8.94
N ASP A 33 13.12 12.86 9.48
CA ASP A 33 12.77 11.45 9.66
C ASP A 33 12.60 10.73 8.33
N ILE A 34 11.80 11.26 7.39
CA ILE A 34 11.63 10.61 6.08
C ILE A 34 12.96 10.51 5.32
N LEU A 35 13.80 11.55 5.37
CA LEU A 35 15.13 11.52 4.75
C LEU A 35 16.04 10.45 5.38
N ASN A 36 15.97 10.27 6.70
CA ASN A 36 16.72 9.22 7.37
C ASN A 36 16.25 7.82 6.94
N TYR A 37 14.93 7.59 6.82
CA TYR A 37 14.41 6.30 6.35
C TYR A 37 14.67 6.06 4.87
N ASP A 38 14.68 7.09 4.02
CA ASP A 38 15.15 6.98 2.64
C ASP A 38 16.63 6.59 2.58
N ASN A 39 17.46 7.10 3.50
CA ASN A 39 18.86 6.67 3.60
C ASN A 39 18.98 5.19 4.01
N TRP A 40 18.17 4.72 4.96
CA TRP A 40 18.15 3.30 5.35
C TRP A 40 17.66 2.40 4.21
N ASP A 41 16.63 2.81 3.46
CA ASP A 41 16.12 2.10 2.29
C ASP A 41 17.16 2.02 1.18
N HIS A 42 17.89 3.11 0.93
CA HIS A 42 19.01 3.15 0.00
C HIS A 42 20.12 2.15 0.37
N LEU A 43 20.54 2.11 1.64
CA LEU A 43 21.54 1.13 2.12
C LEU A 43 21.03 -0.31 1.98
N TRP A 44 19.74 -0.54 2.19
CA TRP A 44 19.12 -1.84 1.96
C TRP A 44 19.09 -2.22 0.46
N LEU A 45 18.72 -1.29 -0.43
CA LEU A 45 18.75 -1.50 -1.88
C LEU A 45 20.16 -1.84 -2.36
N MET A 46 21.18 -1.13 -1.86
CA MET A 46 22.57 -1.43 -2.20
C MET A 46 22.98 -2.85 -1.81
N SER A 47 22.48 -3.35 -0.68
CA SER A 47 22.67 -4.75 -0.28
C SER A 47 21.97 -5.73 -1.23
N CYS A 48 20.72 -5.45 -1.60
CA CYS A 48 19.97 -6.25 -2.57
C CYS A 48 20.71 -6.33 -3.92
N PHE A 49 21.20 -5.20 -4.41
CA PHE A 49 21.87 -5.09 -5.70
C PHE A 49 23.33 -5.55 -5.66
N ARG A 50 23.91 -5.66 -4.46
CA ARG A 50 25.35 -5.87 -4.22
C ARG A 50 26.19 -4.79 -4.91
N GLY A 51 25.68 -3.56 -4.92
CA GLY A 51 26.25 -2.44 -5.66
C GLY A 51 25.31 -1.22 -5.62
N LEU A 52 25.69 -0.14 -6.30
CA LEU A 52 24.90 1.09 -6.38
C LEU A 52 23.68 0.99 -7.30
N THR A 53 23.74 0.08 -8.27
CA THR A 53 22.78 -0.12 -9.35
C THR A 53 22.53 -1.61 -9.53
N MET A 54 21.36 -1.97 -10.05
CA MET A 54 21.05 -3.32 -10.51
C MET A 54 21.85 -3.68 -11.76
N HIS A 55 22.02 -2.72 -12.67
CA HIS A 55 22.88 -2.90 -13.83
C HIS A 55 24.34 -2.91 -13.42
N GLN A 56 25.09 -3.91 -13.89
CA GLN A 56 26.52 -4.06 -13.64
C GLN A 56 27.30 -3.49 -14.83
N PHE A 57 27.90 -2.32 -14.62
CA PHE A 57 28.72 -1.66 -15.62
C PHE A 57 30.13 -2.28 -15.68
N GLU A 58 30.63 -2.58 -16.88
CA GLU A 58 32.04 -2.94 -17.07
C GLU A 58 32.99 -1.79 -16.70
N THR A 59 32.59 -0.57 -17.08
CA THR A 59 33.24 0.68 -16.71
C THR A 59 32.21 1.66 -16.17
N PRO A 60 32.48 2.35 -15.04
CA PRO A 60 31.53 3.30 -14.48
C PRO A 60 30.99 4.32 -15.49
N PRO A 61 29.70 4.68 -15.43
CA PRO A 61 29.10 5.66 -16.34
C PRO A 61 29.73 7.04 -16.14
N LYS A 62 30.06 7.76 -17.22
CA LYS A 62 30.79 9.04 -17.11
C LYS A 62 29.89 10.21 -16.69
N PHE A 63 28.67 10.27 -17.22
CA PHE A 63 27.67 11.27 -16.90
C PHE A 63 26.39 10.60 -16.38
N VAL A 64 26.00 10.94 -15.17
CA VAL A 64 24.87 10.33 -14.46
C VAL A 64 23.85 11.39 -14.07
N LEU A 65 22.57 11.09 -14.28
CA LEU A 65 21.45 11.90 -13.82
C LEU A 65 20.63 11.12 -12.79
N ASP A 66 20.45 11.68 -11.60
CA ASP A 66 19.60 11.15 -10.53
C ASP A 66 18.36 12.05 -10.40
N LEU A 67 17.23 11.61 -10.95
CA LEU A 67 15.96 12.34 -10.99
C LEU A 67 15.14 12.08 -9.72
N GLY A 68 14.70 13.15 -9.07
CA GLY A 68 14.09 13.08 -7.74
C GLY A 68 15.13 12.67 -6.68
N CYS A 69 16.30 13.30 -6.69
CA CYS A 69 17.43 12.86 -5.87
C CYS A 69 17.22 13.01 -4.35
N GLY A 70 16.15 13.68 -3.91
CA GLY A 70 15.81 13.82 -2.49
C GLY A 70 16.96 14.44 -1.70
N GLY A 71 17.37 13.81 -0.60
CA GLY A 71 18.52 14.27 0.19
C GLY A 71 19.89 14.15 -0.51
N GLY A 72 19.96 13.47 -1.66
CA GLY A 72 21.16 13.34 -2.48
C GLY A 72 22.16 12.27 -2.02
N LEU A 73 21.81 11.39 -1.07
CA LEU A 73 22.72 10.37 -0.55
C LEU A 73 23.24 9.45 -1.66
N TRP A 74 22.35 8.92 -2.51
CA TRP A 74 22.74 8.04 -3.62
C TRP A 74 23.75 8.72 -4.54
N ALA A 75 23.50 9.98 -4.94
CA ALA A 75 24.41 10.75 -5.80
C ALA A 75 25.79 11.00 -5.17
N ILE A 76 25.84 11.24 -3.86
CA ILE A 76 27.09 11.40 -3.10
C ILE A 76 27.88 10.09 -3.07
N GLU A 77 27.21 8.96 -2.83
CA GLU A 77 27.87 7.66 -2.81
C GLU A 77 28.29 7.19 -4.21
N ALA A 78 27.48 7.45 -5.23
CA ALA A 78 27.83 7.25 -6.63
C ALA A 78 29.12 8.00 -6.99
N ALA A 79 29.22 9.28 -6.62
CA ALA A 79 30.43 10.05 -6.86
C ALA A 79 31.65 9.53 -6.08
N ARG A 80 31.47 8.93 -4.90
CA ARG A 80 32.57 8.31 -4.14
C ARG A 80 33.08 7.04 -4.80
N GLN A 81 32.19 6.18 -5.27
CA GLN A 81 32.55 4.89 -5.86
C GLN A 81 32.97 5.01 -7.33
N TRP A 82 32.51 6.04 -8.03
CA TRP A 82 32.84 6.32 -9.42
C TRP A 82 33.64 7.65 -9.52
N PRO A 83 34.97 7.60 -9.33
CA PRO A 83 35.79 8.82 -9.21
C PRO A 83 35.85 9.64 -10.50
N GLU A 84 35.68 9.00 -11.66
CA GLU A 84 35.71 9.65 -12.98
C GLU A 84 34.33 10.12 -13.45
N SER A 85 33.27 9.88 -12.67
CA SER A 85 31.90 10.23 -13.02
C SER A 85 31.53 11.62 -12.55
N THR A 86 30.75 12.32 -13.37
CA THR A 86 30.02 13.54 -13.00
C THR A 86 28.57 13.17 -12.74
N ILE A 87 28.07 13.49 -11.55
CA ILE A 87 26.73 13.17 -11.09
C ILE A 87 25.90 14.45 -11.00
N ILE A 88 24.73 14.45 -11.61
CA ILE A 88 23.76 15.54 -11.52
C ILE A 88 22.56 15.01 -10.72
N GLY A 89 22.33 15.55 -9.53
CA GLY A 89 21.09 15.33 -8.80
C GLY A 89 20.07 16.39 -9.18
N PHE A 90 18.90 15.97 -9.61
CA PHE A 90 17.81 16.84 -10.04
C PHE A 90 16.61 16.67 -9.11
N ASP A 91 16.13 17.74 -8.52
CA ASP A 91 14.95 17.69 -7.64
C ASP A 91 14.14 18.99 -7.70
N THR A 92 12.85 18.91 -7.34
CA THR A 92 12.00 20.10 -7.18
C THR A 92 12.35 20.91 -5.93
N LYS A 93 12.87 20.25 -4.89
CA LYS A 93 13.21 20.83 -3.60
C LYS A 93 14.72 21.03 -3.48
N ASP A 94 15.14 22.21 -3.02
CA ASP A 94 16.54 22.53 -2.67
C ASP A 94 16.81 22.13 -1.21
N ILE A 95 17.03 20.84 -0.98
CA ILE A 95 17.27 20.25 0.36
C ILE A 95 18.62 19.54 0.46
N GLN A 96 19.39 19.51 -0.63
CA GLN A 96 20.64 18.78 -0.72
C GLN A 96 21.77 19.54 -0.01
N PRO A 97 22.80 18.84 0.51
CA PRO A 97 23.89 19.50 1.22
C PRO A 97 24.75 20.36 0.29
N ARG A 98 25.20 21.51 0.81
CA ARG A 98 26.21 22.36 0.16
C ARG A 98 27.59 21.72 0.28
N LEU A 99 27.91 20.80 -0.62
CA LEU A 99 29.11 19.95 -0.56
C LEU A 99 30.42 20.75 -0.44
N TYR A 100 30.51 21.92 -1.07
CA TYR A 100 31.68 22.82 -0.98
C TYR A 100 31.93 23.40 0.43
N GLN A 101 30.94 23.33 1.33
CA GLN A 101 31.04 23.80 2.72
C GLN A 101 31.42 22.68 3.70
N ILE A 102 31.49 21.42 3.23
CA ILE A 102 31.76 20.26 4.07
C ILE A 102 33.12 19.70 3.65
N GLU A 103 34.11 19.81 4.54
CA GLU A 103 35.50 19.45 4.25
C GLU A 103 35.65 18.01 3.71
N ALA A 104 34.91 17.07 4.32
CA ALA A 104 34.85 15.66 3.91
C ALA A 104 34.29 15.41 2.49
N TYR A 105 33.67 16.42 1.87
CA TYR A 105 33.09 16.36 0.53
C TYR A 105 33.73 17.31 -0.49
N SER A 106 34.85 17.96 -0.13
CA SER A 106 35.54 18.94 -0.98
C SER A 106 35.90 18.39 -2.38
N ASP A 107 36.35 17.14 -2.48
CA ASP A 107 36.63 16.50 -3.76
C ASP A 107 35.37 16.13 -4.56
N LEU A 108 34.28 15.80 -3.87
CA LEU A 108 33.00 15.49 -4.51
C LEU A 108 32.33 16.74 -5.07
N ALA A 109 32.54 17.90 -4.44
CA ALA A 109 31.91 19.16 -4.83
C ALA A 109 32.22 19.60 -6.28
N ARG A 110 33.30 19.09 -6.89
CA ARG A 110 33.62 19.35 -8.31
C ARG A 110 32.82 18.48 -9.28
N ARG A 111 32.32 17.32 -8.82
CA ARG A 111 31.72 16.27 -9.66
C ARG A 111 30.25 16.04 -9.40
N VAL A 112 29.74 16.42 -8.22
CA VAL A 112 28.32 16.38 -7.89
C VAL A 112 27.72 17.76 -8.06
N LYS A 113 26.65 17.86 -8.85
CA LYS A 113 25.92 19.11 -9.08
C LYS A 113 24.45 18.93 -8.74
N TRP A 114 23.92 19.85 -7.95
CA TRP A 114 22.49 19.92 -7.67
C TRP A 114 21.81 20.86 -8.65
N VAL A 115 20.73 20.40 -9.28
CA VAL A 115 19.93 21.16 -10.22
C VAL A 115 18.50 21.16 -9.71
N GLN A 116 17.99 22.34 -9.37
CA GLN A 116 16.59 22.47 -9.00
C GLN A 116 15.73 22.61 -10.26
N GLY A 117 14.68 21.80 -10.37
CA GLY A 117 13.74 21.90 -11.47
C GLY A 117 12.53 20.98 -11.30
N ASN A 118 11.50 21.22 -12.11
CA ASN A 118 10.32 20.36 -12.19
C ASN A 118 10.46 19.44 -13.39
N LEU A 119 10.64 18.14 -13.16
CA LEU A 119 10.80 17.16 -14.23
C LEU A 119 9.59 17.11 -15.16
N LEU A 120 8.41 17.49 -14.66
CA LEU A 120 7.19 17.54 -15.44
C LEU A 120 7.22 18.70 -16.46
N ASP A 121 8.03 19.73 -16.25
CA ASP A 121 8.16 20.87 -17.18
C ASP A 121 9.27 20.66 -18.23
N GLY A 122 9.86 19.46 -18.27
CA GLY A 122 10.93 19.07 -19.19
C GLY A 122 12.32 19.17 -18.56
N LEU A 123 13.26 18.46 -19.16
CA LEU A 123 14.65 18.38 -18.71
C LEU A 123 15.52 19.33 -19.54
N HIS A 124 16.01 20.42 -18.95
CA HIS A 124 16.87 21.39 -19.63
C HIS A 124 18.32 20.91 -19.84
N PHE A 125 18.49 19.67 -20.29
CA PHE A 125 19.75 19.07 -20.67
C PHE A 125 19.81 18.81 -22.18
N PRO A 126 21.02 18.82 -22.77
CA PRO A 126 21.20 18.42 -24.16
C PRO A 126 20.69 16.99 -24.42
N PRO A 127 20.25 16.68 -25.65
CA PRO A 127 20.00 15.30 -26.03
C PRO A 127 21.30 14.48 -25.99
N ASP A 128 21.18 13.16 -25.87
CA ASP A 128 22.31 12.21 -25.94
C ASP A 128 23.48 12.53 -24.98
N TYR A 129 23.16 12.89 -23.73
CA TYR A 129 24.15 13.41 -22.77
C TYR A 129 24.52 12.42 -21.66
N PHE A 130 23.54 11.69 -21.13
CA PHE A 130 23.75 10.83 -19.95
C PHE A 130 24.00 9.36 -20.33
N ASP A 131 24.92 8.72 -19.60
CA ASP A 131 25.23 7.29 -19.70
C ASP A 131 24.34 6.45 -18.76
N LEU A 132 23.87 7.06 -17.67
CA LEU A 132 22.93 6.49 -16.70
C LEU A 132 21.92 7.56 -16.30
N VAL A 133 20.64 7.23 -16.37
CA VAL A 133 19.56 7.98 -15.72
C VAL A 133 18.93 7.08 -14.66
N ARG A 134 18.80 7.60 -13.44
CA ARG A 134 18.18 6.93 -12.31
C ARG A 134 16.93 7.69 -11.90
N ILE A 135 15.85 6.95 -11.65
CA ILE A 135 14.61 7.43 -11.03
C ILE A 135 14.33 6.53 -9.84
N ALA A 136 14.12 7.10 -8.65
CA ALA A 136 13.69 6.29 -7.52
C ALA A 136 12.63 6.99 -6.67
N ARG A 137 11.53 6.28 -6.43
CA ARG A 137 10.45 6.65 -5.51
C ARG A 137 9.87 8.04 -5.79
N ILE A 138 9.73 8.41 -7.06
CA ILE A 138 9.07 9.65 -7.47
C ILE A 138 7.57 9.45 -7.70
N GLY A 139 7.02 8.26 -7.44
CA GLY A 139 5.63 7.90 -7.67
C GLY A 139 4.59 8.86 -7.08
N LEU A 140 4.89 9.49 -5.94
CA LEU A 140 4.01 10.51 -5.33
C LEU A 140 4.05 11.87 -6.06
N GLY A 141 5.03 12.09 -6.94
CA GLY A 141 5.30 13.36 -7.62
C GLY A 141 4.95 13.36 -9.11
N VAL A 142 4.61 12.21 -9.69
CA VAL A 142 4.33 12.07 -11.14
C VAL A 142 2.90 11.55 -11.35
N PRO A 143 1.99 12.41 -11.84
CA PRO A 143 0.65 12.00 -12.29
C PRO A 143 0.72 10.89 -13.35
N GLU A 144 -0.30 10.02 -13.36
CA GLU A 144 -0.35 8.86 -14.26
C GLU A 144 -0.27 9.27 -15.75
N ASP A 145 -0.87 10.39 -16.13
CA ASP A 145 -0.88 10.94 -17.50
C ASP A 145 0.44 11.60 -17.91
N GLU A 146 1.36 11.84 -16.96
CA GLU A 146 2.62 12.52 -17.21
C GLU A 146 3.81 11.55 -17.34
N TRP A 147 3.69 10.28 -16.90
CA TRP A 147 4.78 9.30 -16.97
C TRP A 147 5.34 9.12 -18.38
N GLN A 148 4.47 9.09 -19.40
CA GLN A 148 4.92 8.97 -20.78
C GLN A 148 5.77 10.17 -21.21
N PHE A 149 5.38 11.40 -20.83
CA PHE A 149 6.17 12.60 -21.10
C PHE A 149 7.53 12.56 -20.39
N VAL A 150 7.54 12.14 -19.11
CA VAL A 150 8.78 12.00 -18.33
C VAL A 150 9.74 11.01 -19.00
N LEU A 151 9.23 9.85 -19.43
CA LEU A 151 10.05 8.82 -20.06
C LEU A 151 10.56 9.24 -21.45
N GLU A 152 9.78 10.02 -22.21
CA GLU A 152 10.22 10.62 -23.48
C GLU A 152 11.36 11.63 -23.26
N GLU A 153 11.24 12.50 -22.25
CA GLU A 153 12.31 13.44 -21.89
C GLU A 153 13.56 12.73 -21.39
N VAL A 154 13.40 11.65 -20.62
CA VAL A 154 14.50 10.78 -20.18
C VAL A 154 15.17 10.13 -21.39
N SER A 155 14.40 9.53 -22.29
CA SER A 155 14.92 8.93 -23.52
C SER A 155 15.70 9.95 -24.36
N ARG A 156 15.20 11.18 -24.48
CA ARG A 156 15.87 12.25 -25.23
C ARG A 156 17.25 12.60 -24.67
N VAL A 157 17.40 12.70 -23.34
CA VAL A 157 18.67 13.11 -22.72
C VAL A 157 19.67 11.95 -22.57
N MET A 158 19.23 10.72 -22.76
CA MET A 158 20.06 9.52 -22.71
C MET A 158 20.82 9.32 -24.01
N LYS A 159 22.08 8.88 -23.92
CA LYS A 159 22.81 8.41 -25.09
C LYS A 159 22.22 7.10 -25.62
N PRO A 160 22.41 6.79 -26.92
CA PRO A 160 22.16 5.44 -27.42
C PRO A 160 22.99 4.41 -26.63
N GLY A 161 22.32 3.39 -26.07
CA GLY A 161 22.94 2.37 -25.24
C GLY A 161 23.14 2.74 -23.76
N ALA A 162 22.69 3.92 -23.34
CA ALA A 162 22.64 4.30 -21.92
C ALA A 162 21.62 3.45 -21.14
N VAL A 163 21.78 3.44 -19.82
CA VAL A 163 20.90 2.68 -18.90
C VAL A 163 19.90 3.62 -18.23
N LEU A 164 18.63 3.22 -18.22
CA LEU A 164 17.61 3.78 -17.35
C LEU A 164 17.34 2.79 -16.22
N GLU A 165 17.51 3.23 -14.98
CA GLU A 165 17.15 2.47 -13.79
C GLU A 165 15.98 3.13 -13.07
N ILE A 166 14.89 2.39 -12.85
CA ILE A 166 13.73 2.87 -12.09
C ILE A 166 13.45 1.95 -10.91
N ILE A 167 13.33 2.55 -9.72
CA ILE A 167 12.99 1.87 -8.47
C ILE A 167 11.74 2.53 -7.89
N GLU A 168 10.60 1.84 -7.96
CA GLU A 168 9.30 2.36 -7.50
C GLU A 168 8.60 1.39 -6.56
N GLU A 169 7.60 1.90 -5.85
CA GLU A 169 6.71 1.14 -4.97
C GLU A 169 5.25 1.53 -5.19
N ASP A 170 4.33 0.69 -4.71
CA ASP A 170 2.92 1.04 -4.64
C ASP A 170 2.64 1.97 -3.46
N LEU A 171 1.70 2.91 -3.65
CA LEU A 171 1.40 3.97 -2.69
C LEU A 171 0.38 3.50 -1.64
N ILE A 172 0.87 2.67 -0.72
CA ILE A 172 0.06 1.99 0.29
C ILE A 172 -0.06 2.87 1.55
N PHE A 173 -1.30 3.10 2.01
CA PHE A 173 -1.55 3.61 3.36
C PHE A 173 -1.50 2.43 4.35
N PRO A 174 -0.58 2.41 5.32
CA PRO A 174 -0.41 1.28 6.21
C PRO A 174 -1.53 1.28 7.26
N TYR A 175 -2.45 0.31 7.19
CA TYR A 175 -3.44 0.07 8.24
C TYR A 175 -3.87 -1.40 8.28
N GLY A 176 -4.31 -1.87 9.45
CA GLY A 176 -4.91 -3.19 9.59
C GLY A 176 -6.38 -3.17 9.16
N GLU A 177 -6.82 -4.14 8.38
CA GLU A 177 -8.25 -4.31 8.07
C GLU A 177 -9.03 -4.63 9.35
N PHE A 178 -9.87 -3.70 9.80
CA PHE A 178 -10.76 -3.95 10.92
C PHE A 178 -11.91 -4.86 10.47
N SER A 179 -11.75 -6.17 10.69
CA SER A 179 -12.86 -7.12 10.55
C SER A 179 -13.87 -6.89 11.68
N ARG A 180 -14.98 -6.22 11.38
CA ARG A 180 -16.13 -6.19 12.30
C ARG A 180 -16.55 -7.64 12.57
N PRO A 181 -16.69 -8.08 13.84
CA PRO A 181 -17.24 -9.39 14.12
C PRO A 181 -18.61 -9.49 13.42
N ARG A 182 -18.83 -10.53 12.61
CA ARG A 182 -20.19 -10.79 12.07
C ARG A 182 -21.14 -10.82 13.27
N PRO A 183 -22.27 -10.08 13.23
CA PRO A 183 -23.29 -10.24 14.25
C PRO A 183 -23.64 -11.72 14.31
N ARG A 184 -23.51 -12.34 15.49
CA ARG A 184 -24.00 -13.71 15.68
C ARG A 184 -25.48 -13.68 15.30
N PRO A 185 -25.95 -14.55 14.39
CA PRO A 185 -27.39 -14.66 14.19
C PRO A 185 -28.02 -14.89 15.55
N SER A 186 -29.08 -14.13 15.86
CA SER A 186 -29.86 -14.33 17.07
C SER A 186 -30.15 -15.82 17.22
N PRO A 187 -30.01 -16.43 18.41
CA PRO A 187 -30.40 -17.82 18.60
C PRO A 187 -31.83 -17.97 18.09
N LEU A 188 -32.03 -18.91 17.17
CA LEU A 188 -33.38 -19.30 16.75
C LEU A 188 -34.06 -19.87 17.99
N THR A 189 -34.89 -19.08 18.66
CA THR A 189 -35.79 -19.59 19.68
C THR A 189 -36.83 -20.44 18.97
N ILE A 190 -36.59 -21.75 18.93
CA ILE A 190 -37.62 -22.72 18.56
C ILE A 190 -38.48 -22.89 19.81
N ASP A 191 -39.64 -22.27 19.82
CA ASP A 191 -40.68 -22.57 20.81
C ASP A 191 -41.23 -23.97 20.54
N LEU A 192 -40.61 -24.97 21.17
CA LEU A 192 -41.20 -26.31 21.25
C LEU A 192 -42.30 -26.27 22.32
N PRO A 193 -43.54 -26.69 22.01
CA PRO A 193 -44.60 -26.75 23.01
C PRO A 193 -44.21 -27.73 24.12
N MET A 194 -44.17 -27.24 25.36
CA MET A 194 -43.95 -28.06 26.55
C MET A 194 -45.09 -29.08 26.69
N ASN A 195 -44.73 -30.35 26.78
CA ASN A 195 -45.65 -31.40 27.17
C ASN A 195 -45.67 -31.45 28.71
N ASP A 196 -46.81 -31.09 29.30
CA ASP A 196 -47.01 -31.11 30.75
C ASP A 196 -46.92 -32.55 31.28
N SER A 197 -46.02 -32.79 32.23
CA SER A 197 -46.16 -33.87 33.22
C SER A 197 -45.39 -33.50 34.50
N PRO A 198 -46.00 -33.66 35.68
CA PRO A 198 -45.48 -33.11 36.91
C PRO A 198 -44.54 -34.11 37.59
N ILE A 199 -43.29 -33.73 37.84
CA ILE A 199 -42.47 -34.41 38.85
C ILE A 199 -41.85 -33.37 39.78
N SER A 200 -42.32 -33.45 41.02
CA SER A 200 -41.84 -32.75 42.19
C SER A 200 -40.41 -33.20 42.53
N GLY A 201 -39.51 -32.26 42.76
CA GLY A 201 -38.13 -32.54 43.17
C GLY A 201 -37.34 -31.28 43.44
N THR A 202 -37.36 -30.83 44.69
CA THR A 202 -36.47 -29.79 45.25
C THR A 202 -35.00 -30.19 45.12
N VAL A 203 -34.13 -29.33 44.55
CA VAL A 203 -32.82 -28.99 45.16
C VAL A 203 -32.14 -27.78 44.49
N SER A 204 -31.79 -26.86 45.39
CA SER A 204 -30.78 -25.80 45.41
C SER A 204 -29.71 -25.69 44.33
N ALA A 205 -29.44 -24.41 44.03
CA ALA A 205 -28.24 -23.90 43.39
C ALA A 205 -26.93 -24.43 43.99
N ARG A 206 -26.00 -24.84 43.13
CA ARG A 206 -24.56 -24.76 43.35
C ARG A 206 -23.83 -24.50 42.03
N SER A 207 -23.15 -23.37 41.99
CA SER A 207 -22.02 -23.08 41.10
C SER A 207 -20.87 -24.07 41.35
N SER A 208 -20.22 -24.57 40.29
CA SER A 208 -18.80 -24.31 39.99
C SER A 208 -18.18 -25.31 38.99
N LEU A 209 -17.47 -24.71 38.02
CA LEU A 209 -16.21 -25.13 37.38
C LEU A 209 -16.14 -26.32 36.40
N ALA A 210 -15.23 -26.09 35.44
CA ALA A 210 -14.57 -27.01 34.51
C ALA A 210 -15.30 -27.37 33.22
N SER A 211 -14.97 -26.67 32.14
CA SER A 211 -15.03 -27.23 30.79
C SER A 211 -13.63 -27.25 30.19
N SER A 212 -12.97 -28.38 30.41
CA SER A 212 -11.85 -28.86 29.62
C SER A 212 -12.23 -28.89 28.14
N ASN A 213 -11.31 -28.50 27.27
CA ASN A 213 -11.34 -28.85 25.85
C ASN A 213 -11.05 -30.35 25.71
N PRO A 214 -11.80 -31.04 24.84
CA PRO A 214 -11.22 -32.18 24.15
C PRO A 214 -11.51 -32.14 22.64
N TRP A 215 -10.68 -32.87 21.89
CA TRP A 215 -10.84 -33.30 20.48
C TRP A 215 -10.13 -32.47 19.40
N ILE A 216 -8.84 -32.74 19.26
CA ILE A 216 -8.25 -33.15 17.97
C ILE A 216 -8.43 -34.67 17.89
N SER A 217 -9.05 -35.17 16.82
CA SER A 217 -8.56 -36.33 16.07
C SER A 217 -9.47 -36.61 14.87
N SER A 218 -8.84 -36.60 13.70
CA SER A 218 -9.28 -37.32 12.52
C SER A 218 -8.05 -38.10 12.07
N GLN A 219 -8.17 -39.43 12.07
CA GLN A 219 -7.15 -40.34 11.60
C GLN A 219 -7.80 -41.33 10.62
N GLU A 220 -7.18 -41.36 9.44
CA GLU A 220 -6.86 -42.48 8.54
C GLU A 220 -7.88 -43.59 8.22
N ASP A 221 -7.97 -43.96 6.94
CA ASP A 221 -7.24 -45.14 6.45
C ASP A 221 -7.22 -45.22 4.91
N LEU A 222 -6.02 -45.50 4.39
CA LEU A 222 -5.73 -45.92 3.01
C LEU A 222 -5.45 -47.42 3.03
N LEU A 223 -5.95 -48.20 2.06
CA LEU A 223 -5.21 -49.29 1.41
C LEU A 223 -5.76 -49.61 -0.01
N ASP A 224 -4.95 -49.25 -1.01
CA ASP A 224 -4.36 -50.11 -2.06
C ASP A 224 -5.17 -50.76 -3.23
N PHE A 225 -4.42 -50.93 -4.34
CA PHE A 225 -4.60 -51.74 -5.56
C PHE A 225 -5.24 -51.20 -6.86
N THR A 226 -4.34 -50.76 -7.76
CA THR A 226 -4.17 -51.11 -9.20
C THR A 226 -5.30 -51.02 -10.25
N SER A 227 -4.86 -50.58 -11.45
CA SER A 227 -5.28 -50.99 -12.81
C SER A 227 -6.33 -50.18 -13.60
N LYS A 228 -5.82 -49.59 -14.69
CA LYS A 228 -6.31 -49.66 -16.09
C LYS A 228 -7.59 -48.89 -16.52
N LYS A 229 -7.32 -47.99 -17.48
CA LYS A 229 -7.93 -47.85 -18.83
C LYS A 229 -9.34 -47.22 -19.00
N THR A 230 -9.37 -46.31 -19.99
CA THR A 230 -10.44 -46.06 -21.01
C THR A 230 -11.74 -45.41 -20.50
N ASN A 231 -12.48 -44.54 -21.20
CA ASN A 231 -12.49 -44.01 -22.57
C ASN A 231 -13.55 -42.89 -22.65
N LEU A 232 -13.33 -41.93 -23.57
CA LEU A 232 -14.29 -41.29 -24.49
C LEU A 232 -15.44 -40.35 -23.99
N SER A 233 -15.22 -39.02 -24.16
CA SER A 233 -15.80 -38.07 -25.16
C SER A 233 -17.36 -37.91 -25.39
N PRO A 234 -17.86 -36.93 -26.20
CA PRO A 234 -18.61 -35.73 -25.77
C PRO A 234 -19.89 -35.44 -26.64
N LEU A 235 -20.33 -34.16 -26.72
CA LEU A 235 -21.28 -33.53 -27.69
C LEU A 235 -22.78 -33.55 -27.26
N GLN A 236 -23.68 -32.61 -27.58
CA GLN A 236 -23.68 -31.40 -28.43
C GLN A 236 -24.95 -30.55 -28.12
N GLU A 237 -24.82 -29.23 -28.33
CA GLU A 237 -25.73 -28.28 -28.99
C GLU A 237 -27.23 -28.05 -28.62
N SER A 238 -27.49 -26.75 -28.46
CA SER A 238 -28.67 -25.84 -28.51
C SER A 238 -29.67 -26.08 -29.70
N PRO A 239 -30.71 -25.23 -30.01
CA PRO A 239 -31.10 -23.89 -29.49
C PRO A 239 -32.64 -23.50 -29.46
N THR A 240 -32.91 -22.26 -28.98
CA THR A 240 -33.93 -21.24 -29.39
C THR A 240 -35.47 -21.34 -29.22
N SER A 241 -36.01 -20.40 -28.40
CA SER A 241 -36.91 -19.26 -28.74
C SER A 241 -38.46 -19.28 -28.55
N LEU A 242 -38.97 -18.10 -28.10
CA LEU A 242 -40.27 -17.41 -28.32
C LEU A 242 -41.50 -17.61 -27.39
N SER A 243 -41.68 -16.66 -26.45
CA SER A 243 -42.81 -15.72 -26.09
C SER A 243 -44.34 -16.11 -26.18
N PRO A 244 -45.32 -15.28 -25.72
CA PRO A 244 -46.23 -15.48 -24.56
C PRO A 244 -47.77 -15.36 -24.89
N PRO A 245 -48.66 -14.75 -24.06
CA PRO A 245 -49.56 -15.20 -22.96
C PRO A 245 -51.08 -15.34 -23.42
N PRO A 246 -52.17 -15.42 -22.59
CA PRO A 246 -52.73 -14.31 -21.76
C PRO A 246 -53.59 -14.71 -20.50
N SER A 247 -54.24 -13.71 -19.89
CA SER A 247 -55.01 -13.63 -18.63
C SER A 247 -56.55 -13.76 -18.78
N THR A 248 -57.31 -14.05 -17.69
CA THR A 248 -58.70 -13.54 -17.42
C THR A 248 -59.23 -13.82 -15.98
N HIS A 249 -59.80 -12.76 -15.35
CA HIS A 249 -60.94 -12.56 -14.39
C HIS A 249 -61.73 -13.77 -13.78
N SER A 250 -62.42 -13.81 -12.60
CA SER A 250 -63.11 -12.84 -11.69
C SER A 250 -63.72 -13.50 -10.40
N ILE A 251 -63.67 -12.80 -9.24
CA ILE A 251 -64.59 -12.56 -8.05
C ILE A 251 -65.90 -13.43 -7.91
N PRO A 252 -66.42 -13.93 -6.73
CA PRO A 252 -66.87 -13.12 -5.56
C PRO A 252 -67.00 -13.68 -4.09
N ARG A 253 -67.07 -12.70 -3.16
CA ARG A 253 -67.90 -12.55 -1.91
C ARG A 253 -67.48 -13.10 -0.53
N THR A 254 -67.68 -12.21 0.45
CA THR A 254 -67.45 -12.26 1.92
C THR A 254 -68.64 -12.89 2.69
N PRO A 255 -68.50 -13.16 4.01
CA PRO A 255 -69.04 -12.22 5.00
C PRO A 255 -68.24 -12.03 6.32
N HIS A 256 -68.32 -10.81 6.85
CA HIS A 256 -68.36 -10.31 8.25
C HIS A 256 -67.81 -11.20 9.40
N SER A 257 -66.73 -10.78 10.09
CA SER A 257 -66.65 -9.80 11.21
C SER A 257 -66.69 -10.45 12.59
N LEU A 258 -65.57 -10.46 13.31
CA LEU A 258 -65.50 -10.27 14.77
C LEU A 258 -64.19 -9.55 15.13
N ARG A 259 -64.34 -8.42 15.84
CA ARG A 259 -63.29 -7.55 16.38
C ARG A 259 -62.61 -8.20 17.58
N SER A 260 -61.29 -8.09 17.67
CA SER A 260 -60.57 -8.01 18.94
C SER A 260 -59.43 -7.00 18.84
N HIS A 261 -59.33 -6.16 19.85
CA HIS A 261 -58.52 -4.94 19.94
C HIS A 261 -57.01 -5.16 19.73
N SER A 262 -56.42 -4.47 18.75
CA SER A 262 -54.97 -4.25 18.67
C SER A 262 -54.66 -2.81 19.06
N SER A 263 -53.97 -2.62 20.18
CA SER A 263 -53.35 -1.35 20.56
C SER A 263 -52.33 -0.93 19.49
N HIS A 264 -52.61 0.19 18.83
CA HIS A 264 -51.68 0.84 17.91
C HIS A 264 -50.47 1.35 18.69
N PHE A 265 -49.35 0.64 18.62
CA PHE A 265 -48.03 1.22 18.88
C PHE A 265 -47.63 2.06 17.66
N LEU A 266 -47.75 3.38 17.78
CA LEU A 266 -47.08 4.31 16.89
C LEU A 266 -45.55 4.13 17.05
N PRO A 267 -44.75 4.11 15.97
CA PRO A 267 -43.30 4.14 16.10
C PRO A 267 -42.91 5.53 16.62
N GLN A 268 -42.35 5.59 17.83
CA GLN A 268 -41.65 6.78 18.29
C GLN A 268 -40.51 7.11 17.31
N PRO A 269 -40.27 8.40 17.00
CA PRO A 269 -39.08 8.78 16.25
C PRO A 269 -37.85 8.42 17.07
N THR A 270 -37.05 7.50 16.56
CA THR A 270 -35.75 7.15 17.11
C THR A 270 -34.90 8.41 17.20
N ILE A 271 -34.66 8.85 18.44
CA ILE A 271 -33.63 9.82 18.78
C ILE A 271 -32.31 9.28 18.19
N PRO A 272 -31.54 10.06 17.42
CA PRO A 272 -30.24 9.61 16.93
C PRO A 272 -29.35 9.30 18.14
N ASN A 273 -28.88 8.05 18.24
CA ASN A 273 -27.93 7.64 19.26
C ASN A 273 -26.67 8.53 19.15
N PRO A 274 -26.26 9.27 20.20
CA PRO A 274 -25.14 10.21 20.14
C PRO A 274 -23.76 9.54 20.24
N SER A 275 -23.64 8.25 19.89
CA SER A 275 -22.41 7.46 20.06
C SER A 275 -22.02 6.67 18.82
N TYR A 276 -21.94 7.32 17.66
CA TYR A 276 -21.02 6.84 16.60
C TYR A 276 -19.58 7.23 16.98
N GLN A 277 -19.06 6.67 18.07
CA GLN A 277 -17.62 6.68 18.31
C GLN A 277 -17.01 5.59 17.45
N SER A 278 -16.36 5.99 16.35
CA SER A 278 -15.55 5.08 15.54
C SER A 278 -14.51 4.37 16.42
N HIS A 279 -14.37 3.05 16.25
CA HIS A 279 -13.40 2.26 16.99
C HIS A 279 -11.98 2.87 16.82
N PRO A 280 -11.13 2.93 17.85
CA PRO A 280 -9.84 3.61 17.77
C PRO A 280 -8.91 3.07 16.67
N GLN A 281 -9.05 1.78 16.32
CA GLN A 281 -8.29 1.12 15.24
C GLN A 281 -8.99 1.16 13.87
N ASP A 282 -10.12 1.86 13.74
CA ASP A 282 -10.80 2.06 12.46
C ASP A 282 -10.20 3.27 11.74
N HIS A 283 -9.27 3.01 10.83
CA HIS A 283 -8.59 4.03 10.03
C HIS A 283 -9.21 4.22 8.64
N SER A 284 -10.40 3.66 8.37
CA SER A 284 -11.07 3.72 7.06
C SER A 284 -11.26 5.14 6.53
N ARG A 285 -11.57 6.10 7.40
CA ARG A 285 -11.71 7.51 7.00
C ARG A 285 -10.39 8.14 6.56
N LEU A 286 -9.29 7.82 7.24
CA LEU A 286 -7.95 8.29 6.87
C LEU A 286 -7.51 7.65 5.56
N LYS A 287 -7.72 6.34 5.41
CA LYS A 287 -7.47 5.62 4.15
C LYS A 287 -8.24 6.23 2.98
N SER A 288 -9.52 6.53 3.17
CA SER A 288 -10.34 7.16 2.13
C SER A 288 -9.87 8.57 1.77
N ALA A 289 -9.40 9.35 2.76
CA ALA A 289 -8.80 10.65 2.52
C ALA A 289 -7.45 10.56 1.80
N TRP A 290 -6.64 9.56 2.10
CA TRP A 290 -5.42 9.23 1.35
C TRP A 290 -5.74 8.89 -0.12
N ASP A 291 -6.71 8.02 -0.35
CA ASP A 291 -7.12 7.64 -1.72
C ASP A 291 -7.66 8.84 -2.50
N ALA A 292 -8.46 9.69 -1.85
CA ALA A 292 -8.92 10.95 -2.43
C ALA A 292 -7.75 11.90 -2.76
N MET A 293 -6.74 11.98 -1.89
CA MET A 293 -5.53 12.78 -2.11
C MET A 293 -4.76 12.33 -3.34
N LEU A 294 -4.58 11.02 -3.52
CA LEU A 294 -3.95 10.44 -4.70
C LEU A 294 -4.80 10.69 -5.95
N SER A 295 -6.10 10.41 -5.89
CA SER A 295 -7.02 10.56 -7.02
C SER A 295 -7.12 12.01 -7.51
N GLN A 296 -7.20 12.99 -6.59
CA GLN A 296 -7.28 14.41 -6.94
C GLN A 296 -6.02 14.90 -7.65
N ARG A 297 -4.89 14.24 -7.42
CA ARG A 297 -3.58 14.50 -8.05
C ARG A 297 -3.28 13.59 -9.24
N PHE A 298 -4.24 12.73 -9.59
CA PHE A 298 -4.10 11.72 -10.64
C PHE A 298 -2.88 10.79 -10.42
N LEU A 299 -2.57 10.50 -9.15
CA LEU A 299 -1.51 9.57 -8.77
C LEU A 299 -2.06 8.15 -8.71
N THR A 300 -1.35 7.21 -9.34
CA THR A 300 -1.76 5.80 -9.34
C THR A 300 -1.25 5.09 -8.08
N PRO A 301 -2.13 4.41 -7.31
CA PRO A 301 -1.69 3.67 -6.13
C PRO A 301 -0.95 2.36 -6.48
N GLN A 302 -1.13 1.83 -7.70
CA GLN A 302 -0.54 0.57 -8.18
C GLN A 302 0.52 0.83 -9.26
N LEU A 303 1.45 1.74 -8.97
CA LEU A 303 2.44 2.23 -9.93
C LEU A 303 3.29 1.10 -10.51
N VAL A 304 3.67 0.11 -9.69
CA VAL A 304 4.53 -1.00 -10.11
C VAL A 304 3.86 -1.86 -11.19
N THR A 305 2.53 -1.86 -11.26
CA THR A 305 1.76 -2.60 -12.28
C THR A 305 1.68 -1.85 -13.61
N VAL A 306 1.58 -0.51 -13.57
CA VAL A 306 1.33 0.30 -14.77
C VAL A 306 2.64 0.73 -15.44
N LEU A 307 3.69 1.00 -14.66
CA LEU A 307 4.96 1.53 -15.17
C LEU A 307 5.63 0.66 -16.27
N PRO A 308 5.63 -0.69 -16.19
CA PRO A 308 6.19 -1.53 -17.26
C PRO A 308 5.58 -1.29 -18.65
N PHE A 309 4.29 -0.92 -18.70
CA PHE A 309 3.60 -0.60 -19.95
C PHE A 309 4.18 0.68 -20.59
N TYR A 310 4.36 1.73 -19.81
CA TYR A 310 4.94 2.99 -20.30
C TYR A 310 6.40 2.84 -20.70
N LEU A 311 7.18 2.03 -19.97
CA LEU A 311 8.57 1.73 -20.32
C LEU A 311 8.68 1.04 -21.68
N SER A 312 7.80 0.08 -21.96
CA SER A 312 7.79 -0.68 -23.22
C SER A 312 7.46 0.19 -24.43
N PHE A 313 6.90 1.38 -24.24
CA PHE A 313 6.64 2.34 -25.31
C PHE A 313 7.90 3.09 -25.74
N CYS A 314 8.75 3.48 -24.79
CA CYS A 314 9.94 4.32 -25.05
C CYS A 314 11.23 3.50 -25.22
N PHE A 315 11.29 2.27 -24.70
CA PHE A 315 12.53 1.49 -24.59
C PHE A 315 12.34 0.05 -25.10
N THR A 316 13.36 -0.51 -25.74
CA THR A 316 13.30 -1.84 -26.38
C THR A 316 13.86 -2.97 -25.51
N ASP A 317 14.88 -2.74 -24.68
CA ASP A 317 15.49 -3.75 -23.78
C ASP A 317 15.04 -3.56 -22.32
N VAL A 318 13.73 -3.57 -22.09
CA VAL A 318 13.15 -3.39 -20.75
C VAL A 318 13.26 -4.67 -19.95
N LYS A 319 13.96 -4.60 -18.82
CA LYS A 319 14.11 -5.71 -17.86
C LYS A 319 13.38 -5.36 -16.56
N THR A 320 12.26 -6.01 -16.31
CA THR A 320 11.51 -5.88 -15.06
C THR A 320 11.79 -7.05 -14.14
N HIS A 321 11.92 -6.78 -12.85
CA HIS A 321 12.04 -7.82 -11.82
C HIS A 321 10.69 -8.03 -11.12
N PRO A 322 10.41 -9.23 -10.59
CA PRO A 322 9.21 -9.45 -9.78
C PRO A 322 9.14 -8.45 -8.62
N PRO A 323 7.96 -7.88 -8.32
CA PRO A 323 7.80 -6.99 -7.18
C PRO A 323 8.21 -7.66 -5.88
N LEU A 324 8.97 -6.96 -5.05
CA LEU A 324 9.33 -7.42 -3.72
C LEU A 324 8.13 -7.23 -2.78
N GLN A 325 7.60 -8.35 -2.26
CA GLN A 325 6.52 -8.32 -1.28
C GLN A 325 7.10 -8.28 0.13
N ILE A 326 6.99 -7.14 0.79
CA ILE A 326 7.39 -6.95 2.19
C ILE A 326 6.12 -7.04 3.04
N GLU A 327 5.95 -8.15 3.75
CA GLU A 327 4.81 -8.35 4.64
C GLU A 327 4.91 -7.43 5.87
N LEU A 328 3.76 -6.96 6.37
CA LEU A 328 3.70 -6.16 7.59
C LEU A 328 4.26 -6.97 8.79
N PRO A 329 5.04 -6.35 9.69
CA PRO A 329 5.49 -7.02 10.90
C PRO A 329 4.29 -7.43 11.77
N PRO A 330 4.41 -8.52 12.55
CA PRO A 330 3.33 -8.99 13.40
C PRO A 330 2.97 -7.94 14.46
N ASN A 331 1.67 -7.82 14.78
CA ASN A 331 1.20 -6.93 15.83
C ASN A 331 1.85 -7.26 17.17
N SER A 332 2.33 -6.24 17.87
CA SER A 332 3.03 -6.34 19.16
C SER A 332 2.17 -6.96 20.28
N SER A 333 0.86 -7.05 20.09
CA SER A 333 -0.09 -7.66 21.02
C SER A 333 -0.25 -9.19 20.85
N GLY A 334 0.44 -9.80 19.88
CA GLY A 334 0.23 -11.18 19.45
C GLY A 334 1.36 -12.19 19.70
N THR A 335 2.47 -11.84 20.35
CA THR A 335 3.57 -12.81 20.57
C THR A 335 3.46 -13.52 21.92
N ARG A 336 2.94 -14.75 21.86
CA ARG A 336 3.39 -15.85 22.72
C ARG A 336 4.88 -16.08 22.46
N ASN A 337 5.70 -15.97 23.50
CA ASN A 337 7.08 -16.46 23.62
C ASN A 337 7.96 -16.34 22.35
N CYS A 338 8.34 -15.11 21.97
CA CYS A 338 9.67 -14.96 21.36
C CYS A 338 10.69 -15.08 22.50
N ARG A 339 11.44 -16.18 22.52
CA ARG A 339 12.59 -16.34 23.42
C ARG A 339 13.49 -15.13 23.24
N ASP A 340 13.92 -14.56 24.36
CA ASP A 340 14.92 -13.50 24.44
C ASP A 340 16.09 -13.81 23.50
N HIS A 341 16.15 -13.13 22.36
CA HIS A 341 17.43 -12.92 21.70
C HIS A 341 18.18 -11.95 22.60
N GLN A 342 19.01 -12.54 23.47
CA GLN A 342 20.04 -11.85 24.22
C GLN A 342 20.73 -10.83 23.32
N SER A 343 21.08 -9.68 23.91
CA SER A 343 21.77 -8.57 23.25
C SER A 343 23.03 -9.05 22.52
N GLU A 344 22.89 -9.43 21.26
CA GLU A 344 24.04 -9.49 20.36
C GLU A 344 24.46 -8.05 20.06
N ASN A 345 25.75 -7.77 20.16
CA ASN A 345 26.34 -6.47 19.87
C ASN A 345 25.76 -5.91 18.56
N PHE A 346 25.24 -4.69 18.60
CA PHE A 346 24.74 -3.98 17.43
C PHE A 346 25.87 -3.84 16.40
N ASP A 347 25.86 -4.69 15.38
CA ASP A 347 26.76 -4.62 14.23
C ASP A 347 25.94 -4.15 13.02
N PRO A 348 26.08 -2.88 12.61
CA PRO A 348 25.32 -2.31 11.49
C PRO A 348 25.49 -3.14 10.21
N ILE A 349 26.68 -3.72 9.99
CA ILE A 349 27.04 -4.40 8.75
C ILE A 349 26.32 -5.75 8.63
N ARG A 350 26.10 -6.45 9.76
CA ARG A 350 25.33 -7.70 9.78
C ARG A 350 23.87 -7.48 9.43
N GLN A 351 23.29 -6.33 9.77
CA GLN A 351 21.91 -6.01 9.43
C GLN A 351 21.73 -5.93 7.91
N PHE A 352 22.71 -5.36 7.21
CA PHE A 352 22.72 -5.20 5.75
C PHE A 352 23.21 -6.44 5.00
N THR A 353 23.58 -7.54 5.66
CA THR A 353 24.05 -8.74 4.95
C THR A 353 22.86 -9.65 4.62
N LEU A 354 22.39 -9.61 3.37
CA LEU A 354 21.43 -10.60 2.87
C LEU A 354 22.18 -11.91 2.60
N HIS A 355 21.95 -12.93 3.43
CA HIS A 355 22.55 -14.25 3.23
C HIS A 355 22.02 -14.88 1.93
N PRO A 356 22.88 -15.23 0.96
CA PRO A 356 22.46 -15.92 -0.25
C PRO A 356 22.06 -17.37 0.06
N THR A 357 20.83 -17.74 -0.33
CA THR A 357 20.43 -19.15 -0.46
C THR A 357 20.98 -19.70 -1.77
N SER A 358 22.18 -20.28 -1.75
CA SER A 358 22.64 -21.18 -2.81
C SER A 358 23.78 -22.06 -2.31
N ARG A 359 23.47 -23.28 -1.86
CA ARG A 359 24.48 -24.35 -1.76
C ARG A 359 24.71 -24.92 -3.15
N ARG A 360 25.95 -24.79 -3.65
CA ARG A 360 26.47 -25.68 -4.69
C ARG A 360 26.48 -27.10 -4.13
N LEU A 361 25.92 -28.03 -4.88
CA LEU A 361 26.09 -29.46 -4.66
C LEU A 361 27.56 -29.82 -4.93
N SER A 362 28.23 -30.34 -3.91
CA SER A 362 29.39 -31.22 -4.06
C SER A 362 29.29 -32.30 -2.99
N ASP A 363 29.35 -33.54 -3.46
CA ASP A 363 29.20 -34.79 -2.73
C ASP A 363 30.09 -34.90 -1.48
N ALA A 364 29.50 -35.39 -0.39
CA ALA A 364 30.00 -36.54 0.37
C ALA A 364 29.13 -36.76 1.63
N ASP A 365 28.62 -38.00 1.72
CA ASP A 365 28.04 -38.74 2.84
C ASP A 365 28.24 -38.17 4.25
N ASP A 366 27.13 -37.96 4.99
CA ASP A 366 26.93 -38.67 6.24
C ASP A 366 25.44 -38.73 6.64
N SER A 367 25.13 -39.78 7.38
CA SER A 367 23.80 -40.35 7.61
C SER A 367 23.15 -39.86 8.92
N SER A 368 21.81 -39.89 8.92
CA SER A 368 20.87 -39.85 10.07
C SER A 368 20.45 -38.50 10.68
N SER A 369 19.27 -38.01 10.27
CA SER A 369 18.03 -38.09 11.08
C SER A 369 16.91 -37.27 10.42
N LEU A 370 15.81 -37.96 10.13
CA LEU A 370 14.56 -37.40 9.63
C LEU A 370 13.79 -36.84 10.82
N ASP A 371 13.39 -35.56 10.75
CA ASP A 371 12.03 -35.10 11.06
C ASP A 371 11.92 -33.56 11.01
N SER A 372 11.31 -33.07 9.93
CA SER A 372 10.45 -31.88 9.81
C SER A 372 10.69 -31.11 8.51
N GLU A 373 10.21 -31.68 7.42
CA GLU A 373 9.87 -30.97 6.18
C GLU A 373 8.67 -30.04 6.44
N ASN A 374 8.92 -28.75 6.70
CA ASN A 374 8.04 -27.64 6.24
C ASN A 374 8.60 -26.22 6.44
N SER A 375 9.93 -26.02 6.40
CA SER A 375 10.54 -24.69 6.52
C SER A 375 11.24 -24.25 5.24
N GLU A 376 10.52 -24.26 4.11
CA GLU A 376 11.04 -23.70 2.86
C GLU A 376 10.87 -22.17 2.79
N LEU A 377 11.99 -21.47 2.58
CA LEU A 377 12.12 -20.36 1.62
C LEU A 377 11.45 -18.99 1.88
N ARG A 378 11.41 -18.46 3.11
CA ARG A 378 11.24 -17.00 3.33
C ARG A 378 12.08 -16.58 4.53
N LYS A 379 12.81 -15.45 4.48
CA LYS A 379 13.32 -14.63 5.63
C LYS A 379 14.77 -14.13 5.49
N PRO A 380 15.09 -13.31 4.49
CA PRO A 380 16.02 -12.20 4.75
C PRO A 380 15.35 -10.82 4.66
N VAL A 381 14.34 -10.66 3.80
CA VAL A 381 13.55 -9.41 3.65
C VAL A 381 12.71 -9.10 4.91
N SER A 382 12.27 -10.14 5.62
CA SER A 382 11.48 -9.99 6.85
C SER A 382 12.19 -9.22 7.97
N ASN A 383 13.53 -9.22 8.01
CA ASN A 383 14.29 -8.53 9.06
C ASN A 383 14.22 -7.00 8.89
N TRP A 384 13.93 -6.53 7.68
CA TRP A 384 13.80 -5.11 7.34
C TRP A 384 12.35 -4.64 7.24
N ALA A 385 11.38 -5.53 7.45
CA ALA A 385 9.96 -5.21 7.38
C ALA A 385 9.56 -4.03 8.27
N SER A 386 10.10 -3.97 9.50
CA SER A 386 9.84 -2.83 10.41
C SER A 386 10.44 -1.52 9.90
N MET A 387 11.59 -1.55 9.23
CA MET A 387 12.21 -0.35 8.63
C MET A 387 11.35 0.15 7.47
N HIS A 388 10.91 -0.73 6.57
CA HIS A 388 10.05 -0.34 5.43
C HIS A 388 8.66 0.11 5.87
N LEU A 389 8.07 -0.53 6.89
CA LEU A 389 6.83 -0.06 7.50
C LEU A 389 7.03 1.35 8.04
N GLN A 390 8.10 1.58 8.80
CA GLN A 390 8.38 2.89 9.38
C GLN A 390 8.62 3.95 8.30
N ARG A 391 9.35 3.62 7.23
CA ARG A 391 9.49 4.51 6.06
C ARG A 391 8.13 4.86 5.45
N SER A 392 7.27 3.86 5.25
CA SER A 392 5.92 4.05 4.70
C SER A 392 5.06 4.93 5.61
N VAL A 393 5.14 4.73 6.93
CA VAL A 393 4.47 5.59 7.93
C VAL A 393 5.00 7.02 7.85
N GLN A 394 6.31 7.21 7.81
CA GLN A 394 6.91 8.56 7.70
C GLN A 394 6.54 9.26 6.39
N MET A 395 6.44 8.53 5.27
CA MET A 395 5.96 9.05 4.00
C MET A 395 4.51 9.56 4.12
N VAL A 396 3.63 8.78 4.76
CA VAL A 396 2.23 9.19 5.00
C VAL A 396 2.17 10.36 5.98
N ILE A 397 3.02 10.39 7.01
CA ILE A 397 3.14 11.52 7.94
C ILE A 397 3.56 12.80 7.22
N ALA A 398 4.54 12.71 6.33
CA ALA A 398 4.97 13.83 5.50
C ALA A 398 3.88 14.33 4.54
N CYS A 399 2.83 13.54 4.30
CA CYS A 399 1.64 13.95 3.53
C CYS A 399 0.46 14.42 4.41
N LYS A 400 0.63 14.53 5.74
CA LYS A 400 -0.47 14.76 6.70
C LYS A 400 -1.38 15.93 6.34
N GLU A 401 -0.83 17.09 5.99
CA GLU A 401 -1.64 18.26 5.67
C GLU A 401 -2.35 18.12 4.31
N SER A 402 -1.72 17.45 3.35
CA SER A 402 -2.38 17.09 2.08
C SER A 402 -3.56 16.14 2.29
N ILE A 403 -3.44 15.15 3.18
CA ILE A 403 -4.52 14.23 3.56
C ILE A 403 -5.62 15.00 4.33
N TRP A 404 -5.24 15.91 5.22
CA TRP A 404 -6.18 16.73 5.99
C TRP A 404 -7.10 17.57 5.08
N VAL A 405 -6.57 18.19 4.02
CA VAL A 405 -7.38 18.97 3.06
C VAL A 405 -8.51 18.13 2.45
N GLU A 406 -8.21 16.88 2.11
CA GLU A 406 -9.18 15.93 1.54
C GLU A 406 -10.16 15.41 2.59
N TYR A 407 -9.66 15.06 3.79
CA TYR A 407 -10.50 14.67 4.91
C TYR A 407 -11.52 15.77 5.25
N GLN A 408 -11.07 17.02 5.30
CA GLN A 408 -11.93 18.17 5.54
C GLN A 408 -13.00 18.28 4.44
N ARG A 409 -12.62 18.13 3.17
CA ARG A 409 -13.56 18.20 2.04
C ARG A 409 -14.63 17.11 2.12
N MET A 410 -14.25 15.88 2.46
CA MET A 410 -15.14 14.73 2.50
C MET A 410 -16.08 14.73 3.71
N TYR A 411 -15.58 15.09 4.90
CA TYR A 411 -16.30 14.84 6.16
C TYR A 411 -16.78 16.09 6.90
N SER A 412 -16.35 17.30 6.51
CA SER A 412 -16.92 18.54 7.11
C SER A 412 -18.44 18.66 6.98
N PRO A 413 -19.09 18.21 5.89
CA PRO A 413 -20.55 18.26 5.77
C PRO A 413 -21.29 17.35 6.76
N ASP A 414 -20.66 16.27 7.22
CA ASP A 414 -21.29 15.20 8.00
C ASP A 414 -21.09 15.33 9.52
N LEU A 415 -20.34 16.35 9.97
CA LEU A 415 -20.03 16.53 11.39
C LEU A 415 -21.05 17.44 12.10
N PRO A 416 -21.68 16.98 13.19
CA PRO A 416 -22.62 17.81 13.94
C PRO A 416 -21.90 19.00 14.57
N PRO A 417 -22.50 20.21 14.60
CA PRO A 417 -21.91 21.37 15.24
C PRO A 417 -21.70 21.10 16.74
N VAL A 418 -20.44 21.18 17.20
CA VAL A 418 -20.11 21.00 18.62
C VAL A 418 -20.63 22.21 19.39
N SER A 419 -21.60 21.97 20.27
CA SER A 419 -22.09 22.96 21.22
C SER A 419 -21.13 23.05 22.40
N GLY A 420 -20.23 24.04 22.41
CA GLY A 420 -19.40 24.32 23.59
C GLY A 420 -20.24 24.93 24.71
N ARG A 421 -20.31 24.28 25.87
CA ARG A 421 -21.03 24.80 27.05
C ARG A 421 -20.07 25.66 27.90
N ARG A 422 -20.25 26.98 27.92
CA ARG A 422 -19.70 27.83 29.01
C ARG A 422 -20.56 27.68 30.27
N LYS A 423 -20.01 28.04 31.43
CA LYS A 423 -20.65 27.97 32.76
C LYS A 423 -21.92 28.85 32.89
N ASP A 424 -22.30 29.57 31.83
CA ASP A 424 -23.28 30.64 31.83
C ASP A 424 -24.46 30.36 30.86
N GLY A 425 -24.51 29.16 30.26
CA GLY A 425 -25.72 28.65 29.58
C GLY A 425 -26.03 29.18 28.18
N GLN A 426 -25.22 30.05 27.57
CA GLN A 426 -25.41 30.50 26.18
C GLN A 426 -24.65 29.61 25.18
N TYR A 427 -25.34 29.23 24.11
CA TYR A 427 -24.80 28.50 22.95
C TYR A 427 -24.21 29.48 21.94
N PHE A 428 -22.93 29.31 21.57
CA PHE A 428 -22.35 29.95 20.38
C PHE A 428 -22.30 28.93 19.23
N PRO A 429 -22.48 29.36 17.97
CA PRO A 429 -22.12 28.53 16.83
C PRO A 429 -20.60 28.36 16.81
N SER A 430 -20.10 27.16 17.11
CA SER A 430 -18.69 26.83 16.88
C SER A 430 -18.46 26.61 15.38
N ASN A 431 -17.29 27.00 14.90
CA ASN A 431 -16.92 26.90 13.49
C ASN A 431 -16.76 25.41 13.11
N SER A 432 -17.54 24.91 12.15
CA SER A 432 -17.53 23.48 11.74
C SER A 432 -16.13 22.97 11.37
N LYS A 433 -15.27 23.87 10.87
CA LYS A 433 -13.85 23.59 10.56
C LYS A 433 -13.04 23.15 11.79
N SER A 434 -13.32 23.69 12.98
CA SER A 434 -12.63 23.32 14.23
C SER A 434 -12.95 21.89 14.65
N SER A 435 -14.23 21.50 14.53
CA SER A 435 -14.70 20.16 14.88
C SER A 435 -14.12 19.08 13.95
N ALA A 436 -14.04 19.37 12.64
CA ALA A 436 -13.42 18.48 11.68
C ALA A 436 -11.93 18.24 11.98
N ARG A 437 -11.20 19.29 12.37
CA ARG A 437 -9.76 19.19 12.67
C ARG A 437 -9.53 18.36 13.92
N GLU A 438 -10.30 18.58 14.99
CA GLU A 438 -10.22 17.78 16.20
C GLU A 438 -10.54 16.29 15.94
N SER A 439 -11.52 16.01 15.08
CA SER A 439 -11.85 14.62 14.69
C SER A 439 -10.72 13.97 13.89
N PHE A 440 -10.13 14.70 12.95
CA PHE A 440 -8.98 14.23 12.17
C PHE A 440 -7.77 13.98 13.06
N ASP A 441 -7.38 14.95 13.89
CA ASP A 441 -6.21 14.84 14.76
C ASP A 441 -6.36 13.68 15.74
N ARG A 442 -7.57 13.42 16.27
CA ARG A 442 -7.84 12.23 17.08
C ARG A 442 -7.67 10.93 16.30
N ALA A 443 -8.23 10.83 15.10
CA ALA A 443 -8.08 9.64 14.26
C ALA A 443 -6.61 9.43 13.85
N TRP A 444 -5.91 10.53 13.57
CA TRP A 444 -4.49 10.56 13.22
C TRP A 444 -3.61 10.05 14.36
N THR A 445 -3.79 10.58 15.57
CA THR A 445 -3.04 10.13 16.75
C THR A 445 -3.27 8.65 17.06
N ASN A 446 -4.46 8.10 16.77
CA ASN A 446 -4.71 6.67 16.95
C ASN A 446 -4.07 5.79 15.87
N TRP A 447 -3.84 6.31 14.67
CA TRP A 447 -3.16 5.60 13.59
C TRP A 447 -1.65 5.62 13.76
N GLU A 448 -1.11 6.74 14.26
CA GLU A 448 0.34 6.93 14.46
C GLU A 448 0.89 6.17 15.67
N LYS A 449 0.03 5.83 16.65
CA LYS A 449 0.38 5.03 17.83
C LYS A 449 0.20 3.53 17.55
#